data_AF-A0A1A8XSY3-F1
#
_entry.id   AF-A0A1A8XSY3-F1
#
_cell.length_a   1.000
_cell.length_b   1.000
_cell.length_c   1.000
_cell.angle_alpha   90.00
_cell.angle_beta   90.00
_cell.angle_gamma   90.00
#
_symmetry.space_group_name_H-M   'P 1'
#
loop_
_entity.id
_entity.type
_entity.pdbx_description
1 polymer ?
#
loop_
_entity_poly.entity_id
_entity_poly.type
_entity_poly.pdbx_seq_one_letter_code
_entity_poly.pdbx_strand_id
1 'polypeptide(L)'
;MLFLIGPRSAEMLENALQDGFNGILISDGYVVYRAWKNRLRCWPHLIRKLRGLAESSDGRVAGVGKEMEGIMQMLMDAIYEARIEPPPEGLPVRHTADIARLRHLCARRIGWMTTRCCAASCANSSTTGT
;
A
#
# COMPACT_ATOMS: atom_id res chain seq x y z
N MET A 1 -6.76 -21.62 -11.73
CA MET A 1 -7.05 -20.41 -10.94
C MET A 1 -8.00 -20.84 -9.81
N LEU A 2 -7.59 -20.74 -8.55
CA LEU A 2 -8.43 -21.11 -7.40
C LEU A 2 -9.01 -19.83 -6.79
N PHE A 3 -10.31 -19.84 -6.51
CA PHE A 3 -10.97 -18.79 -5.73
C PHE A 3 -11.82 -19.39 -4.64
N LEU A 4 -11.79 -18.73 -3.50
CA LEU A 4 -12.65 -19.02 -2.36
C LEU A 4 -13.44 -17.75 -2.07
N ILE A 5 -14.77 -17.87 -2.06
CA ILE A 5 -15.67 -16.76 -1.75
C ILE A 5 -16.29 -17.08 -0.40
N GLY A 6 -16.14 -16.16 0.55
CA GLY A 6 -16.59 -16.36 1.92
C GLY A 6 -16.45 -15.09 2.76
N PRO A 7 -16.78 -15.15 4.05
CA PRO A 7 -16.63 -14.02 4.96
C PRO A 7 -15.17 -13.56 5.05
N ARG A 8 -14.97 -12.26 5.27
CA ARG A 8 -13.65 -11.67 5.46
C ARG A 8 -13.18 -11.87 6.92
N SER A 9 -12.79 -13.09 7.26
CA SER A 9 -12.34 -13.46 8.62
C SER A 9 -10.91 -14.04 8.63
N ALA A 10 -10.32 -14.13 9.82
CA ALA A 10 -9.02 -14.79 10.02
C ALA A 10 -9.14 -16.27 9.68
N GLU A 11 -10.17 -16.90 10.25
CA GLU A 11 -10.52 -18.30 10.07
C GLU A 11 -10.66 -18.69 8.60
N MET A 12 -11.32 -17.88 7.76
CA MET A 12 -11.43 -18.16 6.33
C MET A 12 -10.06 -18.20 5.65
N LEU A 13 -9.14 -17.29 6.03
CA LEU A 13 -7.80 -17.26 5.49
C LEU A 13 -6.94 -18.42 6.02
N GLU A 14 -7.04 -18.74 7.30
CA GLU A 14 -6.33 -19.86 7.93
C GLU A 14 -6.75 -21.18 7.30
N ASN A 15 -8.05 -21.40 7.11
CA ASN A 15 -8.58 -22.58 6.43
C ASN A 15 -8.16 -22.64 4.95
N ALA A 16 -8.07 -21.49 4.27
CA ALA A 16 -7.65 -21.42 2.87
C ALA A 16 -6.14 -21.69 2.68
N LEU A 17 -5.30 -21.19 3.59
CA LEU A 17 -3.86 -21.38 3.54
C LEU A 17 -3.43 -22.73 4.10
N GLN A 18 -4.25 -23.31 4.99
CA GLN A 18 -3.97 -24.51 5.77
C GLN A 18 -2.65 -24.39 6.56
N ASP A 19 -2.27 -25.45 7.28
CA ASP A 19 -0.96 -25.51 7.90
C ASP A 19 0.14 -25.56 6.84
N GLY A 20 1.05 -24.58 6.85
CA GLY A 20 2.31 -24.67 6.10
C GLY A 20 2.49 -23.75 4.89
N PHE A 21 1.63 -22.75 4.66
CA PHE A 21 1.98 -21.71 3.68
C PHE A 21 3.22 -20.92 4.16
N ASN A 22 4.37 -21.10 3.51
CA ASN A 22 5.60 -20.39 3.86
C ASN A 22 5.92 -19.23 2.88
N GLY A 23 5.01 -18.97 1.94
CA GLY A 23 5.17 -17.93 0.93
C GLY A 23 4.89 -16.52 1.44
N ILE A 24 4.97 -15.56 0.52
CA ILE A 24 4.60 -14.17 0.76
C ILE A 24 3.09 -14.02 0.54
N LEU A 25 2.36 -13.67 1.61
CA LEU A 25 0.94 -13.36 1.50
C LEU A 25 0.74 -11.98 0.87
N ILE A 26 0.17 -11.92 -0.33
CA ILE A 26 -0.28 -10.66 -0.93
C ILE A 26 -1.70 -10.38 -0.44
N SER A 27 -1.88 -9.30 0.32
CA SER A 27 -3.20 -8.91 0.86
C SER A 27 -3.55 -7.45 0.57
N ASP A 28 -4.81 -7.10 0.77
CA ASP A 28 -5.29 -5.72 0.72
C ASP A 28 -4.89 -4.86 1.94
N GLY A 29 -4.24 -5.47 2.94
CA GLY A 29 -3.84 -4.83 4.17
C GLY A 29 -4.93 -4.77 5.26
N TYR A 30 -5.96 -5.62 5.17
CA TYR A 30 -6.94 -5.80 6.24
C TYR A 30 -6.25 -6.11 7.57
N VAL A 31 -6.77 -5.55 8.67
CA VAL A 31 -6.12 -5.63 9.99
C VAL A 31 -5.98 -7.08 10.47
N VAL A 32 -6.97 -7.91 10.16
CA VAL A 32 -7.01 -9.33 10.54
C VAL A 32 -5.82 -10.09 9.94
N TYR A 33 -5.39 -9.75 8.72
CA TYR A 33 -4.28 -10.42 8.05
C TYR A 33 -2.90 -9.95 8.54
N ARG A 34 -2.83 -9.03 9.52
CA ARG A 34 -1.54 -8.53 10.05
C ARG A 34 -0.82 -9.52 10.95
N ALA A 35 -1.52 -10.54 11.46
CA ALA A 35 -0.92 -11.66 12.18
C ALA A 35 0.12 -12.37 11.30
N TRP A 36 -0.09 -12.38 9.98
CA TRP A 36 0.85 -12.91 9.01
C TRP A 36 2.04 -11.97 8.79
N LYS A 37 3.22 -12.33 9.30
CA LYS A 37 4.41 -11.46 9.22
C LYS A 37 4.97 -11.34 7.80
N ASN A 38 5.06 -12.45 7.07
CA ASN A 38 5.60 -12.47 5.70
C ASN A 38 4.54 -12.07 4.67
N ARG A 39 4.19 -10.77 4.64
CA ARG A 39 3.12 -10.25 3.77
C ARG A 39 3.55 -9.02 2.98
N LEU A 40 3.00 -8.90 1.78
CA LEU A 40 3.02 -7.69 0.98
C LEU A 40 1.61 -7.15 0.84
N ARG A 41 1.50 -5.83 0.65
CA ARG A 41 0.25 -5.23 0.20
C ARG A 41 0.19 -5.30 -1.31
N CYS A 42 -0.95 -5.69 -1.86
CA CYS A 42 -1.08 -5.75 -3.30
C CYS A 42 -0.97 -4.34 -3.91
N TRP A 43 -0.40 -4.27 -5.11
CA TRP A 43 -0.04 -3.01 -5.75
C TRP A 43 -1.23 -2.07 -5.96
N PRO A 44 -2.40 -2.52 -6.45
CA PRO A 44 -3.58 -1.64 -6.56
C PRO A 44 -4.01 -1.01 -5.22
N HIS A 45 -3.89 -1.74 -4.11
CA HIS A 45 -4.20 -1.21 -2.78
C HIS A 45 -3.17 -0.16 -2.32
N LEU A 46 -1.90 -0.29 -2.72
CA LEU A 46 -0.89 0.72 -2.46
C LEU A 46 -1.18 1.99 -3.26
N ILE A 47 -1.44 1.89 -4.57
CA ILE A 47 -1.79 3.03 -5.43
C ILE A 47 -3.01 3.77 -4.88
N ARG A 48 -4.11 3.06 -4.54
CA ARG A 48 -5.31 3.71 -3.97
C ARG A 48 -5.02 4.44 -2.65
N LYS A 49 -4.13 3.91 -1.81
CA LYS A 49 -3.69 4.61 -0.59
C LYS A 49 -2.91 5.87 -0.94
N LEU A 50 -1.98 5.82 -1.89
CA LEU A 50 -1.18 6.97 -2.30
C LEU A 50 -2.02 8.07 -2.92
N ARG A 51 -3.01 7.71 -3.73
CA ARG A 51 -4.01 8.64 -4.27
C ARG A 51 -4.79 9.36 -3.18
N GLY A 52 -5.26 8.65 -2.15
CA GLY A 52 -5.88 9.29 -0.99
C GLY A 52 -4.94 10.26 -0.23
N LEU A 53 -3.62 10.07 -0.34
CA LEU A 53 -2.65 11.03 0.19
C LEU A 53 -2.45 12.21 -0.76
N ALA A 54 -2.41 11.96 -2.06
CA ALA A 54 -2.32 12.96 -3.12
C ALA A 54 -3.51 13.94 -3.12
N GLU A 55 -4.68 13.46 -2.69
CA GLU A 55 -5.94 14.19 -2.56
C GLU A 55 -6.12 14.85 -1.17
N SER A 56 -5.12 14.79 -0.29
CA SER A 56 -5.19 15.41 1.03
C SER A 56 -5.35 16.94 0.94
N SER A 57 -6.12 17.52 1.87
CA SER A 57 -6.21 18.99 2.03
C SER A 57 -4.93 19.62 2.57
N ASP A 58 -4.06 18.85 3.23
CA ASP A 58 -2.73 19.31 3.62
C ASP A 58 -1.81 19.25 2.39
N GLY A 59 -1.44 20.42 1.87
CA GLY A 59 -0.59 20.55 0.67
C GLY A 59 0.76 19.83 0.77
N ARG A 60 1.33 19.67 1.98
CA ARG A 60 2.57 18.91 2.18
C ARG A 60 2.31 17.41 2.03
N VAL A 61 1.21 16.91 2.57
CA VAL A 61 0.80 15.50 2.44
C VAL A 61 0.42 15.19 0.99
N ALA A 62 -0.32 16.09 0.35
CA ALA A 62 -0.69 16.00 -1.06
C ALA A 62 0.53 15.93 -1.97
N GLY A 63 1.51 16.82 -1.78
CA GLY A 63 2.74 16.82 -2.57
C GLY A 63 3.50 15.50 -2.48
N VAL A 64 3.69 14.98 -1.26
CA VAL A 64 4.34 13.67 -1.05
C VAL A 64 3.50 12.54 -1.64
N GLY A 65 2.18 12.58 -1.48
CA GLY A 65 1.26 11.58 -2.04
C GLY A 65 1.37 11.48 -3.55
N LYS A 66 1.32 12.63 -4.25
CA LYS A 66 1.46 12.72 -5.72
C LYS A 66 2.80 12.17 -6.19
N GLU A 67 3.88 12.52 -5.50
CA GLU A 67 5.21 12.05 -5.87
C GLU A 67 5.34 10.53 -5.73
N MET A 68 4.89 9.99 -4.59
CA MET A 68 4.92 8.54 -4.35
C MET A 68 4.02 7.78 -5.33
N GLU A 69 2.81 8.30 -5.61
CA GLU A 69 1.89 7.71 -6.59
C GLU A 69 2.52 7.70 -7.99
N GLY A 70 3.14 8.80 -8.42
CA GLY A 70 3.81 8.90 -9.71
C GLY A 70 4.95 7.89 -9.87
N ILE A 71 5.81 7.75 -8.86
CA ILE A 71 6.89 6.73 -8.89
C ILE A 71 6.29 5.32 -8.96
N MET A 72 5.25 5.02 -8.17
CA MET A 72 4.62 3.70 -8.17
C MET A 72 3.85 3.41 -9.48
N GLN A 73 3.31 4.42 -10.16
CA GLN A 73 2.69 4.20 -11.48
C GLN A 73 3.77 3.96 -12.54
N MET A 74 4.84 4.77 -12.55
CA MET A 74 5.98 4.58 -13.45
C MET A 74 6.60 3.18 -13.33
N LEU A 75 6.83 2.70 -12.10
CA LEU A 75 7.36 1.35 -11.88
C LEU A 75 6.39 0.26 -12.34
N MET A 76 5.08 0.46 -12.18
CA MET A 76 4.07 -0.46 -12.71
C MET A 76 4.15 -0.52 -14.23
N ASP A 77 4.16 0.63 -14.89
CA ASP A 77 4.21 0.75 -16.34
C ASP A 77 5.49 0.08 -16.89
N ALA A 78 6.65 0.35 -16.28
CA ALA A 78 7.91 -0.29 -16.65
C ALA A 78 7.89 -1.83 -16.52
N ILE A 79 7.21 -2.37 -15.51
CA ILE A 79 7.02 -3.81 -15.36
C ILE A 79 6.11 -4.36 -16.47
N TYR A 80 5.05 -3.64 -16.85
CA TYR A 80 4.17 -4.06 -17.94
C TYR A 80 4.87 -4.04 -19.29
N GLU A 81 5.62 -2.98 -19.59
CA GLU A 81 6.42 -2.90 -20.81
C GLU A 81 7.45 -4.04 -20.88
N ALA A 82 8.16 -4.30 -19.79
CA ALA A 82 9.15 -5.38 -19.73
C ALA A 82 8.56 -6.80 -19.91
N ARG A 83 7.25 -6.98 -19.72
CA ARG A 83 6.56 -8.25 -20.02
C ARG A 83 6.34 -8.45 -21.53
N ILE A 84 6.24 -7.36 -22.27
CA ILE A 84 6.09 -7.37 -23.72
C ILE A 84 7.48 -7.48 -24.35
N GLU A 85 8.37 -6.55 -23.98
CA GLU A 85 9.73 -6.48 -24.48
C GLU A 85 10.70 -6.20 -23.31
N PRO A 86 11.45 -7.20 -22.84
CA PRO A 86 12.40 -7.02 -21.76
C PRO A 86 13.48 -5.99 -22.14
N PRO A 87 13.73 -4.97 -21.29
CA PRO A 87 14.79 -4.01 -21.56
C PRO A 87 16.17 -4.70 -21.51
N PRO A 88 17.16 -4.18 -22.27
CA PRO A 88 18.52 -4.72 -22.26
C PRO A 88 19.22 -4.57 -20.90
N GLU A 89 18.80 -3.59 -20.11
CA GLU A 89 19.23 -3.40 -18.72
C GLU A 89 18.10 -3.79 -17.77
N GLY A 90 18.43 -4.51 -16.69
CA GLY A 90 17.46 -4.94 -15.70
C GLY A 90 16.73 -3.76 -15.03
N LEU A 91 15.41 -3.89 -14.86
CA LEU A 91 14.57 -2.87 -14.23
C LEU A 91 15.10 -2.32 -12.89
N PRO A 92 15.65 -3.14 -11.96
CA PRO A 92 16.18 -2.61 -10.71
C PRO A 92 17.33 -1.62 -10.91
N VAL A 93 18.19 -1.85 -11.91
CA VAL A 93 19.32 -0.97 -12.20
C VAL A 93 18.80 0.34 -12.81
N ARG A 94 17.97 0.22 -13.85
CA ARG A 94 17.33 1.35 -14.54
C ARG A 94 16.60 2.30 -13.59
N HIS A 95 15.88 1.76 -12.61
CA HIS A 95 15.04 2.53 -11.67
C HIS A 95 15.67 2.70 -10.27
N THR A 96 16.99 2.57 -10.14
CA THR A 96 17.67 2.67 -8.82
C THR A 96 17.36 3.99 -8.11
N ALA A 97 17.38 5.11 -8.85
CA ALA A 97 17.11 6.44 -8.30
C ALA A 97 15.65 6.58 -7.82
N ASP A 98 14.69 6.07 -8.60
CA ASP A 98 13.26 6.11 -8.27
C ASP A 98 12.97 5.29 -7.01
N ILE A 99 13.54 4.09 -6.93
CA ILE A 99 13.40 3.22 -5.75
C ILE A 99 14.03 3.86 -4.52
N ALA A 100 15.21 4.49 -4.65
CA ALA A 100 15.85 5.22 -3.57
C ALA A 100 14.99 6.40 -3.11
N ARG A 101 14.40 7.14 -4.05
CA ARG A 101 13.50 8.26 -3.75
C ARG A 101 12.24 7.80 -3.03
N LEU A 102 11.60 6.73 -3.50
CA LEU A 102 10.42 6.17 -2.86
C LEU A 102 10.71 5.71 -1.42
N ARG A 103 11.86 5.06 -1.18
CA ARG A 103 12.32 4.67 0.16
C ARG A 103 12.50 5.88 1.07
N HIS A 104 13.12 6.95 0.56
CA HIS A 104 13.31 8.19 1.31
C HIS A 104 11.97 8.82 1.72
N LEU A 105 11.00 8.90 0.81
CA LEU A 105 9.66 9.44 1.07
C LEU A 105 8.92 8.58 2.12
N CYS A 106 9.01 7.25 2.04
CA CYS A 106 8.44 6.33 3.02
C CYS A 106 9.04 6.52 4.43
N ALA A 107 10.36 6.61 4.53
CA ALA A 107 11.05 6.72 5.82
C ALA A 107 10.70 8.04 6.55
N ARG A 108 10.60 9.15 5.81
CA ARG A 108 10.18 10.45 6.36
C ARG A 108 8.78 10.46 6.96
N ARG A 109 7.93 9.50 6.58
CA ARG A 109 6.52 9.44 6.98
C ARG A 109 6.28 8.71 8.31
N ILE A 110 7.25 7.97 8.84
CA ILE A 110 7.15 7.32 10.16
C ILE A 110 6.87 8.35 11.27
N GLY A 111 7.26 9.61 11.10
CA GLY A 111 6.93 10.70 12.04
C GLY A 111 5.57 11.39 11.86
N TRP A 112 4.82 11.14 10.78
CA TRP A 112 3.57 11.88 10.48
C TRP A 112 2.32 11.12 10.93
N MET A 113 2.39 9.79 10.98
CA MET A 113 1.28 8.93 11.39
C MET A 113 0.99 9.02 12.89
N THR A 114 1.97 9.43 13.70
CA THR A 114 1.84 9.63 15.15
C THR A 114 1.18 10.94 15.54
N THR A 115 1.14 11.97 14.67
CA THR A 115 0.77 13.32 15.13
C THR A 115 -0.50 13.90 14.48
N ARG A 116 -1.00 13.40 13.34
CA ARG A 116 -2.16 14.05 12.67
C ARG A 116 -3.30 13.16 12.16
N CYS A 117 -3.16 11.83 12.11
CA CYS A 117 -4.29 10.99 11.70
C CYS A 117 -5.32 10.74 12.82
N CYS A 118 -5.03 11.09 14.08
CA CYS A 118 -6.02 11.04 15.16
C CYS A 118 -7.03 12.21 15.11
N ALA A 119 -6.66 13.35 14.52
CA ALA A 119 -7.52 14.54 14.56
C ALA A 119 -8.72 14.47 13.59
N ALA A 120 -8.65 13.67 12.53
CA ALA A 120 -9.74 13.55 11.56
C ALA A 120 -10.86 12.57 11.98
N SER A 121 -10.69 11.84 13.09
CA SER A 121 -11.74 10.95 13.64
C SER A 121 -12.45 11.50 14.88
N CYS A 122 -12.15 12.73 15.32
CA CYS A 122 -12.79 13.33 16.51
C CYS A 122 -13.81 14.43 16.20
N ALA A 123 -14.09 14.75 14.93
CA ALA A 123 -14.95 15.89 14.58
C ALA A 123 -16.42 15.54 14.28
N ASN A 124 -16.95 14.38 14.71
CA ASN A 124 -18.35 14.03 14.45
C ASN A 124 -19.12 13.37 15.60
N SER A 125 -18.72 13.61 16.84
CA SER A 125 -19.47 13.15 18.02
C SER A 125 -19.58 14.25 19.06
N SER A 126 -20.26 15.34 18.73
CA SER A 126 -20.75 16.31 19.72
C SER A 126 -21.76 17.29 19.10
N THR A 127 -22.95 16.78 18.77
CA THR A 127 -24.19 17.59 18.77
C THR A 127 -25.40 16.66 18.97
N THR A 128 -25.65 16.29 20.22
CA THR A 128 -26.96 15.83 20.72
C THR A 128 -27.05 16.16 22.22
N GLY A 129 -28.14 16.82 22.60
CA GLY A 129 -28.51 17.19 23.99
C GLY A 129 -27.87 18.52 24.40
N THR A 130 -28.60 19.57 24.73
CA THR A 130 -29.95 19.71 25.33
C THR A 130 -30.56 21.04 24.93
#